data_AF-A0A1X0P8G1-F1
#
_entry.id   AF-A0A1X0P8G1-F1
#
_cell.length_a   1.000
_cell.length_b   1.000
_cell.length_c   1.000
_cell.angle_alpha   90.00
_cell.angle_beta   90.00
_cell.angle_gamma   90.00
#
_symmetry.space_group_name_H-M   'P 1'
#
loop_
_entity.id
_entity.type
_entity.pdbx_description
1 polymer ?
#
loop_
_entity_poly.entity_id
_entity_poly.type
_entity_poly.pdbx_seq_one_letter_code
_entity_poly.pdbx_strand_id
1 'polypeptide(L)'
;MGEDFTSYEATYHTLLDPAAPLDSRFRELYRVKSDLLHTPAGAHLIAAAVDTTDSVLLQHELVYNLGQSGVPAAVPPLVRILREKEKYNLVTRHEAAEALGALGEVPAEALEALAQHASPETEPSAGVRESCELALRRLQLPKHRRVPPPGCPFVSLDPAPAFAADGKEEEEEEGEEGEVPREGDVPALQRILCDDSGATSLWRRYKAMFTLRNIGTKEAVEALSVALRSDTASALFRHEVAFVLGQLEHRASIDALCAALKDEEEAPMVRHEAAEALGAMADPALLPILESYAKHEEPLVRDSCVVALEMHRYWSNFTKKPQQEESNTNTTTTNAGTTITVSP
;
A
#
# COMPACT_ATOMS: atom_id res chain seq x y z
N MET A 1 32.79 12.94 -1.78
CA MET A 1 32.36 12.91 -3.19
C MET A 1 30.97 12.33 -3.18
N GLY A 2 29.96 13.06 -3.63
CA GLY A 2 28.62 12.50 -3.81
C GLY A 2 28.66 11.42 -4.89
N GLU A 3 27.79 10.42 -4.79
CA GLU A 3 27.54 9.47 -5.87
C GLU A 3 26.96 10.23 -7.08
N ASP A 4 27.41 9.88 -8.29
CA ASP A 4 26.89 10.44 -9.54
C ASP A 4 25.72 9.59 -10.02
N PHE A 5 24.52 10.16 -10.00
CA PHE A 5 23.28 9.50 -10.41
C PHE A 5 22.84 9.84 -11.84
N THR A 6 23.61 10.65 -12.58
CA THR A 6 23.21 11.20 -13.88
C THR A 6 22.85 10.12 -14.91
N SER A 7 23.57 8.99 -14.93
CA SER A 7 23.27 7.89 -15.85
C SER A 7 21.94 7.20 -15.55
N TYR A 8 21.57 7.13 -14.27
CA TYR A 8 20.29 6.59 -13.83
C TYR A 8 19.16 7.54 -14.24
N GLU A 9 19.32 8.85 -14.00
CA GLU A 9 18.34 9.85 -14.42
C GLU A 9 18.10 9.82 -15.93
N ALA A 10 19.15 9.67 -16.74
CA ALA A 10 19.01 9.51 -18.20
C ALA A 10 18.25 8.22 -18.57
N THR A 11 18.50 7.12 -17.86
CA THR A 11 17.84 5.82 -18.09
C THR A 11 16.35 5.88 -17.74
N TYR A 12 16.01 6.53 -16.64
CA TYR A 12 14.65 6.64 -16.09
C TYR A 12 14.01 8.02 -16.36
N HIS A 13 14.44 8.73 -17.40
CA HIS A 13 13.99 10.08 -17.70
C HIS A 13 12.46 10.19 -17.85
N THR A 14 11.80 9.13 -18.33
CA THR A 14 10.33 9.10 -18.44
C THR A 14 9.66 9.21 -17.07
N LEU A 15 10.21 8.63 -16.00
CA LEU A 15 9.69 8.78 -14.63
C LEU A 15 9.78 10.23 -14.13
N LEU A 16 10.83 10.95 -14.56
CA LEU A 16 11.16 12.31 -14.12
C LEU A 16 10.50 13.39 -14.99
N ASP A 17 9.87 13.02 -16.10
CA ASP A 17 9.24 13.94 -17.05
C ASP A 17 7.75 14.13 -16.69
N PRO A 18 7.33 15.28 -16.13
CA PRO A 18 5.92 15.53 -15.83
C PRO A 18 5.03 15.55 -17.08
N ALA A 19 5.58 15.78 -18.27
CA ALA A 19 4.82 15.73 -19.51
C ALA A 19 4.58 14.30 -20.02
N ALA A 20 5.28 13.31 -19.47
CA ALA A 20 5.09 11.92 -19.84
C ALA A 20 3.72 11.39 -19.33
N PRO A 21 3.05 10.51 -20.11
CA PRO A 21 1.80 9.87 -19.69
C PRO A 21 1.95 9.18 -18.33
N LEU A 22 0.94 9.33 -17.47
CA LEU A 22 0.96 8.80 -16.10
C LEU A 22 1.22 7.29 -16.06
N ASP A 23 0.57 6.53 -16.93
CA ASP A 23 0.76 5.09 -17.07
C ASP A 23 2.19 4.70 -17.46
N SER A 24 2.86 5.54 -18.26
CA SER A 24 4.27 5.34 -18.63
C SER A 24 5.19 5.61 -17.46
N ARG A 25 4.91 6.64 -16.65
CA ARG A 25 5.63 6.92 -15.41
C ARG A 25 5.47 5.80 -14.39
N PHE A 26 4.25 5.26 -14.22
CA PHE A 26 4.00 4.10 -13.37
C PHE A 26 4.77 2.85 -13.82
N ARG A 27 4.83 2.58 -15.14
CA ARG A 27 5.67 1.50 -15.67
C ARG A 27 7.15 1.67 -15.32
N GLU A 28 7.67 2.89 -15.39
CA GLU A 28 9.05 3.16 -14.96
C GLU A 28 9.24 3.02 -13.45
N LEU A 29 8.27 3.43 -12.63
CA LEU A 29 8.29 3.16 -11.19
C LEU A 29 8.37 1.65 -10.91
N TYR A 30 7.60 0.81 -11.61
CA TYR A 30 7.70 -0.64 -11.47
C TYR A 30 9.07 -1.18 -11.90
N ARG A 31 9.71 -0.61 -12.92
CA ARG A 31 11.09 -0.96 -13.31
C ARG A 31 12.09 -0.59 -12.22
N VAL A 32 11.99 0.62 -11.64
CA VAL A 32 12.80 1.02 -10.48
C VAL A 32 12.56 0.08 -9.30
N LYS A 33 11.29 -0.29 -9.04
CA LYS A 33 10.90 -1.23 -7.97
C LYS A 33 11.58 -2.60 -8.13
N SER A 34 11.64 -3.10 -9.37
CA SER A 34 12.30 -4.37 -9.71
C SER A 34 13.81 -4.29 -9.54
N ASP A 35 14.42 -3.22 -10.08
CA ASP A 35 15.86 -3.24 -10.37
C ASP A 35 16.70 -2.48 -9.34
N LEU A 36 16.13 -1.45 -8.70
CA LEU A 36 16.88 -0.44 -7.95
C LEU A 36 16.28 -0.09 -6.58
N LEU A 37 15.11 -0.60 -6.21
CA LEU A 37 14.38 -0.20 -4.99
C LEU A 37 15.27 -0.15 -3.74
N HIS A 38 16.08 -1.18 -3.54
CA HIS A 38 16.93 -1.34 -2.37
C HIS A 38 18.33 -0.72 -2.53
N THR A 39 18.48 0.30 -3.39
CA THR A 39 19.76 0.96 -3.67
C THR A 39 19.68 2.48 -3.43
N PRO A 40 20.82 3.15 -3.10
CA PRO A 40 20.87 4.61 -3.04
C PRO A 40 20.44 5.30 -4.33
N ALA A 41 20.76 4.71 -5.50
CA ALA A 41 20.35 5.23 -6.80
C ALA A 41 18.82 5.18 -6.99
N GLY A 42 18.18 4.09 -6.55
CA GLY A 42 16.72 3.97 -6.56
C GLY A 42 16.07 5.01 -5.65
N ALA A 43 16.56 5.16 -4.42
CA ALA A 43 16.07 6.18 -3.49
C ALA A 43 16.22 7.60 -4.06
N HIS A 44 17.35 7.90 -4.71
CA HIS A 44 17.57 9.18 -5.38
C HIS A 44 16.57 9.41 -6.53
N LEU A 45 16.43 8.44 -7.44
CA LEU A 45 15.49 8.54 -8.56
C LEU A 45 14.06 8.75 -8.10
N ILE A 46 13.61 7.96 -7.12
CA ILE A 46 12.26 8.05 -6.59
C ILE A 46 12.05 9.42 -5.93
N ALA A 47 13.00 9.91 -5.12
CA ALA A 47 12.90 11.22 -4.50
C ALA A 47 12.87 12.37 -5.53
N ALA A 48 13.66 12.28 -6.61
CA ALA A 48 13.63 13.24 -7.71
C ALA A 48 12.29 13.19 -8.47
N ALA A 49 11.70 12.01 -8.63
CA ALA A 49 10.39 11.84 -9.24
C ALA A 49 9.26 12.46 -8.39
N VAL A 50 9.35 12.35 -7.05
CA VAL A 50 8.39 13.02 -6.12
C VAL A 50 8.39 14.53 -6.36
N ASP A 51 9.57 15.11 -6.58
CA ASP A 51 9.75 16.55 -6.77
C ASP A 51 9.24 17.07 -8.13
N THR A 52 9.17 16.21 -9.14
CA THR A 52 8.89 16.60 -10.53
C THR A 52 7.49 16.26 -11.00
N THR A 53 6.85 15.23 -10.42
CA THR A 53 5.52 14.80 -10.84
C THR A 53 4.41 15.77 -10.43
N ASP A 54 3.43 15.91 -11.32
CA ASP A 54 2.18 16.67 -11.18
C ASP A 54 1.00 15.83 -10.66
N SER A 55 1.14 14.51 -10.61
CA SER A 55 0.10 13.60 -10.11
C SER A 55 0.31 13.31 -8.63
N VAL A 56 -0.70 13.65 -7.81
CA VAL A 56 -0.74 13.33 -6.37
C VAL A 56 -0.62 11.83 -6.14
N LEU A 57 -1.30 11.04 -6.97
CA LEU A 57 -1.24 9.59 -6.91
C LEU A 57 0.21 9.10 -7.10
N LEU A 58 0.89 9.59 -8.14
CA LEU A 58 2.28 9.18 -8.36
C LEU A 58 3.20 9.69 -7.24
N GLN A 59 2.97 10.89 -6.68
CA GLN A 59 3.73 11.34 -5.50
C GLN A 59 3.56 10.39 -4.33
N HIS A 60 2.33 10.01 -3.99
CA HIS A 60 2.02 9.04 -2.95
C HIS A 60 2.76 7.72 -3.17
N GLU A 61 2.60 7.12 -4.35
CA GLU A 61 3.22 5.83 -4.69
C GLU A 61 4.75 5.86 -4.64
N LEU A 62 5.35 6.96 -5.07
CA LEU A 62 6.81 7.13 -4.97
C LEU A 62 7.25 7.19 -3.49
N VAL A 63 6.53 7.91 -2.65
CA VAL A 63 6.83 8.03 -1.21
C VAL A 63 6.65 6.69 -0.50
N TYR A 64 5.60 5.93 -0.83
CA TYR A 64 5.42 4.56 -0.34
C TYR A 64 6.63 3.68 -0.67
N ASN A 65 7.10 3.71 -1.92
CA ASN A 65 8.26 2.92 -2.34
C ASN A 65 9.58 3.40 -1.68
N LEU A 66 9.72 4.68 -1.31
CA LEU A 66 10.84 5.13 -0.46
C LEU A 66 10.80 4.43 0.91
N GLY A 67 9.63 4.28 1.53
CA GLY A 67 9.47 3.55 2.79
C GLY A 67 9.81 2.06 2.66
N GLN A 68 9.28 1.41 1.63
CA GLN A 68 9.52 -0.02 1.36
C GLN A 68 10.97 -0.32 0.90
N SER A 69 11.76 0.71 0.55
CA SER A 69 13.14 0.53 0.11
C SER A 69 14.06 -0.06 1.18
N GLY A 70 13.81 0.26 2.47
CA GLY A 70 14.75 -0.05 3.55
C GLY A 70 16.10 0.65 3.45
N VAL A 71 16.24 1.66 2.58
CA VAL A 71 17.52 2.34 2.31
C VAL A 71 17.61 3.63 3.15
N PRO A 72 18.67 3.84 3.95
CA PRO A 72 18.83 5.05 4.77
C PRO A 72 18.84 6.37 3.97
N ALA A 73 19.25 6.31 2.70
CA ALA A 73 19.23 7.45 1.77
C ALA A 73 17.81 7.99 1.51
N ALA A 74 16.76 7.22 1.80
CA ALA A 74 15.37 7.67 1.71
C ALA A 74 14.96 8.62 2.86
N VAL A 75 15.68 8.64 4.00
CA VAL A 75 15.28 9.45 5.16
C VAL A 75 15.26 10.96 4.85
N PRO A 76 16.32 11.59 4.32
CA PRO A 76 16.30 13.04 4.07
C PRO A 76 15.15 13.53 3.19
N PRO A 77 14.84 12.89 2.03
CA PRO A 77 13.69 13.32 1.24
C PRO A 77 12.35 13.11 1.96
N LEU A 78 12.18 12.02 2.72
CA LEU A 78 10.96 11.79 3.50
C LEU A 78 10.74 12.86 4.59
N VAL A 79 11.78 13.22 5.34
CA VAL A 79 11.71 14.30 6.35
C VAL A 79 11.35 15.64 5.70
N ARG A 80 11.96 15.94 4.54
CA ARG A 80 11.63 17.14 3.76
C ARG A 80 10.16 17.15 3.34
N ILE A 81 9.66 16.04 2.79
CA ILE A 81 8.27 15.91 2.33
C ILE A 81 7.30 16.12 3.48
N LEU A 82 7.55 15.50 4.64
CA LEU A 82 6.71 15.67 5.83
C LEU A 82 6.63 17.14 6.29
N ARG A 83 7.74 17.89 6.20
CA ARG A 83 7.85 19.29 6.67
C ARG A 83 7.26 20.32 5.71
N GLU A 84 7.39 20.14 4.39
CA GLU A 84 7.04 21.16 3.37
C GLU A 84 5.55 21.18 3.02
N LYS A 85 4.71 21.70 3.94
CA LYS A 85 3.23 21.74 3.81
C LYS A 85 2.69 22.49 2.60
N GLU A 86 3.44 23.49 2.12
CA GLU A 86 3.04 24.31 0.97
C GLU A 86 3.31 23.61 -0.36
N LYS A 87 4.21 22.61 -0.35
CA LYS A 87 4.63 21.88 -1.56
C LYS A 87 3.89 20.56 -1.69
N TYR A 88 3.75 19.80 -0.60
CA TYR A 88 3.15 18.47 -0.61
C TYR A 88 1.81 18.48 0.11
N ASN A 89 0.82 17.81 -0.48
CA ASN A 89 -0.51 17.72 0.11
C ASN A 89 -0.56 16.70 1.26
N LEU A 90 -1.73 16.58 1.91
CA LEU A 90 -1.90 15.68 3.05
C LEU A 90 -1.67 14.21 2.71
N VAL A 91 -1.97 13.78 1.47
CA VAL A 91 -1.84 12.39 1.02
C VAL A 91 -0.37 12.01 0.96
N THR A 92 0.42 12.80 0.24
CA THR A 92 1.87 12.60 0.16
C THR A 92 2.57 12.74 1.51
N ARG A 93 2.07 13.60 2.40
CA ARG A 93 2.68 13.84 3.72
C ARG A 93 2.37 12.76 4.75
N HIS A 94 1.18 12.17 4.75
CA HIS A 94 0.90 11.01 5.62
C HIS A 94 1.77 9.83 5.19
N GLU A 95 1.90 9.63 3.88
CA GLU A 95 2.72 8.56 3.30
C GLU A 95 4.19 8.73 3.67
N ALA A 96 4.68 9.98 3.75
CA ALA A 96 6.04 10.24 4.19
C ALA A 96 6.26 9.89 5.68
N ALA A 97 5.27 10.15 6.53
CA ALA A 97 5.33 9.76 7.94
C ALA A 97 5.33 8.24 8.09
N GLU A 98 4.45 7.54 7.36
CA GLU A 98 4.40 6.08 7.33
C GLU A 98 5.71 5.47 6.82
N ALA A 99 6.23 5.98 5.70
CA ALA A 99 7.48 5.54 5.11
C ALA A 99 8.67 5.68 6.07
N LEU A 100 8.74 6.75 6.86
CA LEU A 100 9.75 6.90 7.92
C LEU A 100 9.61 5.80 8.99
N GLY A 101 8.38 5.44 9.37
CA GLY A 101 8.10 4.31 10.25
C GLY A 101 8.50 2.96 9.64
N ALA A 102 8.29 2.79 8.33
CA ALA A 102 8.62 1.56 7.60
C ALA A 102 10.13 1.28 7.55
N LEU A 103 10.97 2.31 7.33
CA LEU A 103 12.44 2.18 7.29
C LEU A 103 13.04 1.60 8.58
N GLY A 104 12.34 1.73 9.72
CA GLY A 104 12.72 1.14 10.99
C GLY A 104 13.86 1.85 11.72
N GLU A 105 14.99 2.11 11.07
CA GLU A 105 16.08 2.88 11.67
C GLU A 105 16.18 4.27 11.04
N VAL A 106 15.85 5.28 11.84
CA VAL A 106 15.87 6.68 11.42
C VAL A 106 16.67 7.54 12.42
N PRO A 107 17.36 8.59 11.96
CA PRO A 107 18.11 9.51 12.82
C PRO A 107 17.17 10.34 13.70
N ALA A 108 17.74 10.97 14.73
CA ALA A 108 17.01 11.82 15.67
C ALA A 108 16.20 12.94 14.99
N GLU A 109 16.72 13.50 13.89
CA GLU A 109 16.00 14.52 13.11
C GLU A 109 14.66 14.02 12.57
N ALA A 110 14.59 12.76 12.12
CA ALA A 110 13.35 12.17 11.63
C ALA A 110 12.36 11.92 12.77
N LEU A 111 12.84 11.47 13.94
CA LEU A 111 12.02 11.32 15.14
C LEU A 111 11.45 12.67 15.61
N GLU A 112 12.26 13.73 15.57
CA GLU A 112 11.84 15.09 15.89
C GLU A 112 10.77 15.59 14.91
N ALA A 113 10.96 15.34 13.60
CA ALA A 113 9.97 15.70 12.60
C ALA A 113 8.63 14.96 12.82
N LEU A 114 8.67 13.64 13.06
CA LEU A 114 7.46 12.87 13.38
C LEU A 114 6.78 13.38 14.65
N ALA A 115 7.53 13.61 15.73
CA ALA A 115 6.98 14.12 16.99
C ALA A 115 6.37 15.52 16.84
N GLN A 116 7.02 16.38 16.06
CA GLN A 116 6.48 17.70 15.72
C GLN A 116 5.17 17.55 14.93
N HIS A 117 5.09 16.67 13.94
CA HIS A 117 3.90 16.53 13.10
C HIS A 117 2.81 15.64 13.70
N ALA A 118 3.04 14.98 14.83
CA ALA A 118 2.01 14.28 15.62
C ALA A 118 1.12 15.24 16.43
N SER A 119 1.56 16.48 16.68
CA SER A 119 0.80 17.43 17.54
C SER A 119 -0.23 18.26 16.75
N PRO A 120 -1.45 18.48 17.29
CA PRO A 120 -2.44 19.38 16.69
C PRO A 120 -2.01 20.85 16.70
N GLU A 121 -1.03 21.24 17.53
CA GLU A 121 -0.50 22.61 17.55
C GLU A 121 0.31 22.94 16.29
N THR A 122 0.91 21.92 15.69
CA THR A 122 1.90 22.03 14.62
C THR A 122 1.47 21.34 13.35
N GLU A 123 0.45 20.48 13.37
CA GLU A 123 -0.10 19.82 12.19
C GLU A 123 -1.63 19.89 12.16
N PRO A 124 -2.24 20.60 11.19
CA PRO A 124 -3.70 20.68 11.09
C PRO A 124 -4.34 19.39 10.57
N SER A 125 -3.66 18.60 9.74
CA SER A 125 -4.22 17.37 9.15
C SER A 125 -4.26 16.23 10.17
N ALA A 126 -5.45 15.68 10.42
CA ALA A 126 -5.60 14.51 11.28
C ALA A 126 -4.84 13.29 10.74
N GLY A 127 -4.96 13.00 9.44
CA GLY A 127 -4.26 11.85 8.84
C GLY A 127 -2.74 11.94 8.97
N VAL A 128 -2.15 13.14 8.83
CA VAL A 128 -0.69 13.31 9.02
C VAL A 128 -0.30 13.09 10.48
N ARG A 129 -1.09 13.59 11.44
CA ARG A 129 -0.83 13.36 12.87
C ARG A 129 -0.91 11.88 13.22
N GLU A 130 -1.99 11.22 12.79
CA GLU A 130 -2.25 9.81 13.02
C GLU A 130 -1.12 8.93 12.43
N SER A 131 -0.67 9.20 11.19
CA SER A 131 0.48 8.49 10.61
C SER A 131 1.78 8.74 11.38
N CYS A 132 2.01 9.97 11.86
CA CYS A 132 3.17 10.25 12.71
C CYS A 132 3.13 9.48 14.03
N GLU A 133 1.97 9.40 14.68
CA GLU A 133 1.77 8.65 15.92
C GLU A 133 2.02 7.15 15.73
N LEU A 134 1.46 6.57 14.65
CA LEU A 134 1.69 5.17 14.28
C LEU A 134 3.18 4.91 14.00
N ALA A 135 3.82 5.77 13.21
CA ALA A 135 5.25 5.64 12.88
C ALA A 135 6.13 5.72 14.13
N LEU A 136 5.89 6.69 15.03
CA LEU A 136 6.63 6.81 16.30
C LEU A 136 6.47 5.57 17.17
N ARG A 137 5.26 5.01 17.26
CA ARG A 137 5.01 3.80 18.05
C ARG A 137 5.69 2.59 17.43
N ARG A 138 5.61 2.43 16.11
CA ARG A 138 6.33 1.38 15.37
C ARG A 138 7.84 1.44 15.55
N LEU A 139 8.43 2.64 15.54
CA LEU A 139 9.87 2.86 15.74
C LEU A 139 10.35 2.55 17.15
N GLN A 140 9.45 2.40 18.13
CA GLN A 140 9.77 1.96 19.50
C GLN A 140 9.80 0.43 19.64
N LEU A 141 9.13 -0.31 18.74
CA LEU A 141 9.08 -1.78 18.80
C LEU A 141 10.48 -2.40 18.66
N PRO A 142 10.76 -3.56 19.27
CA PRO A 142 11.96 -4.34 18.94
C PRO A 142 12.05 -4.65 17.44
N LYS A 143 13.27 -4.67 16.86
CA LYS A 143 13.46 -4.89 15.40
C LYS A 143 12.75 -6.13 14.85
N HIS A 144 12.73 -7.23 15.62
CA HIS A 144 12.10 -8.49 15.21
C HIS A 144 10.57 -8.42 15.14
N ARG A 145 9.93 -7.42 15.77
CA ARG A 145 8.49 -7.13 15.71
C ARG A 145 8.12 -6.17 14.58
N ARG A 146 9.10 -5.60 13.88
CA ARG A 146 8.88 -4.65 12.78
C ARG A 146 8.74 -5.32 11.42
N VAL A 147 8.89 -6.64 11.36
CA VAL A 147 8.76 -7.42 10.13
C VAL A 147 7.51 -8.31 10.20
N PRO A 148 6.96 -8.72 9.04
CA PRO A 148 5.84 -9.66 9.02
C PRO A 148 6.15 -10.95 9.82
N PRO A 149 5.16 -11.51 10.55
CA PRO A 149 5.38 -12.71 11.33
C PRO A 149 5.67 -13.93 10.43
N PRO A 150 6.34 -14.98 10.95
CA PRO A 150 6.57 -16.20 10.20
C PRO A 150 5.27 -16.79 9.64
N GLY A 151 5.26 -17.12 8.34
CA GLY A 151 4.07 -17.65 7.66
C GLY A 151 3.05 -16.61 7.20
N CYS A 152 3.28 -15.32 7.44
CA CYS A 152 2.49 -14.24 6.84
C CYS A 152 2.65 -14.26 5.31
N PRO A 153 1.56 -14.31 4.52
CA PRO A 153 1.65 -14.28 3.07
C PRO A 153 1.99 -12.88 2.53
N PHE A 154 1.91 -11.84 3.37
CA PHE A 154 2.17 -10.45 3.02
C PHE A 154 3.62 -10.07 3.33
N VAL A 155 4.26 -9.40 2.36
CA VAL A 155 5.66 -8.95 2.45
C VAL A 155 5.77 -7.44 2.73
N SER A 156 4.65 -6.73 2.85
CA SER A 156 4.61 -5.29 3.15
C SER A 156 5.15 -5.00 4.55
N LEU A 157 5.83 -3.86 4.70
CA LEU A 157 6.20 -3.31 6.00
C LEU A 157 5.02 -2.51 6.56
N ASP A 158 4.19 -3.18 7.36
CA ASP A 158 2.95 -2.60 7.89
C ASP A 158 3.20 -1.52 8.99
N PRO A 159 2.35 -0.48 9.09
CA PRO A 159 2.44 0.58 10.11
C PRO A 159 2.31 0.06 11.54
N ALA A 160 1.60 -1.04 11.76
CA ALA A 160 1.50 -1.72 13.04
C ALA A 160 1.64 -3.24 12.86
N PRO A 161 2.17 -3.97 13.85
CA PRO A 161 2.17 -5.43 13.81
C PRO A 161 0.74 -5.98 13.96
N ALA A 162 0.51 -7.22 13.52
CA ALA A 162 -0.66 -7.98 13.98
C ALA A 162 -0.54 -8.31 15.48
N PHE A 163 -1.66 -8.64 16.13
CA PHE A 163 -1.64 -9.25 17.46
C PHE A 163 -0.81 -10.54 17.44
N ALA A 164 0.02 -10.77 18.45
CA ALA A 164 0.83 -11.98 18.53
C ALA A 164 -0.06 -13.23 18.68
N ALA A 165 0.28 -14.28 17.93
CA ALA A 165 -0.47 -15.54 17.93
C ALA A 165 -0.34 -16.33 19.25
N ASP A 166 0.75 -16.14 20.01
CA ASP A 166 1.10 -17.02 21.13
C ASP A 166 0.79 -16.45 22.53
N GLY A 167 0.01 -15.36 22.61
CA GLY A 167 -0.39 -14.75 23.88
C GLY A 167 0.77 -14.18 24.70
N LYS A 168 2.01 -14.17 24.17
CA LYS A 168 3.20 -13.62 24.84
C LYS A 168 3.34 -12.10 24.69
N GLU A 169 2.27 -11.39 24.33
CA GLU A 169 2.27 -9.93 24.39
C GLU A 169 2.31 -9.42 25.85
N GLU A 170 1.91 -10.25 26.82
CA GLU A 170 1.75 -9.87 28.23
C GLU A 170 3.03 -9.42 28.95
N GLU A 171 4.22 -9.78 28.45
CA GLU A 171 5.48 -9.45 29.14
C GLU A 171 6.26 -8.25 28.56
N GLU A 172 5.97 -7.79 27.32
CA GLU A 172 6.86 -6.84 26.62
C GLU A 172 6.25 -5.48 26.27
N GLU A 173 4.94 -5.27 26.47
CA GLU A 173 4.28 -3.98 26.21
C GLU A 173 3.47 -3.54 27.45
N GLU A 174 4.17 -3.22 28.55
CA GLU A 174 3.56 -2.57 29.73
C GLU A 174 2.77 -1.32 29.30
N GLY A 175 1.44 -1.38 29.38
CA GLY A 175 0.55 -0.25 29.09
C GLY A 175 -0.36 -0.40 27.88
N GLU A 176 -0.40 -1.55 27.18
CA GLU A 176 -1.42 -1.76 26.13
C GLU A 176 -2.86 -1.82 26.70
N GLU A 177 -3.77 -1.15 25.99
CA GLU A 177 -5.19 -1.03 26.35
C GLU A 177 -5.94 -2.34 26.11
N GLY A 178 -6.32 -3.06 27.17
CA GLY A 178 -7.32 -4.14 27.11
C GLY A 178 -6.80 -5.53 26.71
N GLU A 179 -7.69 -6.51 26.80
CA GLU A 179 -7.39 -7.94 26.62
C GLU A 179 -7.00 -8.26 25.17
N VAL A 180 -5.88 -8.97 25.00
CA VAL A 180 -5.41 -9.46 23.69
C VAL A 180 -6.39 -10.51 23.16
N PRO A 181 -6.93 -10.36 21.93
CA PRO A 181 -7.82 -11.35 21.34
C PRO A 181 -7.15 -12.72 21.22
N ARG A 182 -7.91 -13.79 21.46
CA ARG A 182 -7.43 -15.15 21.19
C ARG A 182 -7.15 -15.32 19.70
N GLU A 183 -6.16 -16.14 19.39
CA GLU A 183 -5.80 -16.47 18.01
C GLU A 183 -7.03 -16.94 17.22
N GLY A 184 -7.29 -16.31 16.08
CA GLY A 184 -8.42 -16.61 15.21
C GLY A 184 -9.80 -16.12 15.68
N ASP A 185 -9.91 -15.37 16.79
CA ASP A 185 -11.19 -14.84 17.29
C ASP A 185 -11.64 -13.60 16.49
N VAL A 186 -12.19 -13.84 15.30
CA VAL A 186 -12.67 -12.78 14.39
C VAL A 186 -13.71 -11.86 15.05
N PRO A 187 -14.71 -12.35 15.82
CA PRO A 187 -15.64 -11.48 16.52
C PRO A 187 -14.99 -10.54 17.54
N ALA A 188 -13.97 -11.00 18.28
CA ALA A 188 -13.23 -10.13 19.19
C ALA A 188 -12.42 -9.06 18.45
N LEU A 189 -11.75 -9.45 17.35
CA LEU A 189 -11.00 -8.54 16.49
C LEU A 189 -11.91 -7.49 15.84
N GLN A 190 -13.10 -7.88 15.37
CA GLN A 190 -14.07 -6.97 14.78
C GLN A 190 -14.54 -5.91 15.79
N ARG A 191 -14.76 -6.28 17.06
CA ARG A 191 -15.13 -5.31 18.11
C ARG A 191 -14.05 -4.25 18.30
N ILE A 192 -12.78 -4.65 18.32
CA ILE A 192 -11.65 -3.71 18.41
C ILE A 192 -11.57 -2.85 17.15
N LEU A 193 -11.63 -3.47 15.97
CA LEU A 193 -11.54 -2.79 14.68
C LEU A 193 -12.61 -1.70 14.52
N CYS A 194 -13.85 -2.01 14.90
CA CYS A 194 -15.02 -1.15 14.69
C CYS A 194 -15.31 -0.19 15.85
N ASP A 195 -14.45 -0.13 16.89
CA ASP A 195 -14.63 0.82 17.98
C ASP A 195 -14.16 2.22 17.55
N ASP A 196 -15.09 3.02 17.03
CA ASP A 196 -14.87 4.43 16.67
C ASP A 196 -15.25 5.41 17.80
N SER A 197 -15.51 4.91 19.02
CA SER A 197 -15.91 5.74 20.17
C SER A 197 -14.78 6.58 20.78
N GLY A 198 -13.53 6.29 20.39
CA GLY A 198 -12.32 6.84 20.98
C GLY A 198 -11.84 6.09 22.24
N ALA A 199 -12.53 5.03 22.66
CA ALA A 199 -12.09 4.18 23.76
C ALA A 199 -10.93 3.24 23.38
N THR A 200 -10.86 2.82 22.11
CA THR A 200 -9.77 2.02 21.55
C THR A 200 -8.83 2.90 20.75
N SER A 201 -7.54 2.91 21.10
CA SER A 201 -6.52 3.64 20.35
C SER A 201 -6.38 3.17 18.89
N LEU A 202 -6.03 4.10 17.99
CA LEU A 202 -5.82 3.82 16.57
C LEU A 202 -4.82 2.69 16.33
N TRP A 203 -3.73 2.66 17.11
CA TRP A 203 -2.75 1.58 17.09
C TRP A 203 -3.38 0.20 17.31
N ARG A 204 -4.25 0.06 18.32
CA ARG A 204 -4.91 -1.21 18.62
C ARG A 204 -5.89 -1.61 17.52
N ARG A 205 -6.57 -0.64 16.92
CA ARG A 205 -7.44 -0.87 15.75
C ARG A 205 -6.63 -1.34 14.54
N TYR A 206 -5.44 -0.78 14.31
CA TYR A 206 -4.49 -1.24 13.28
C TYR A 206 -3.98 -2.66 13.56
N LYS A 207 -3.63 -2.99 14.81
CA LYS A 207 -3.28 -4.39 15.19
C LYS A 207 -4.41 -5.35 14.83
N ALA A 208 -5.67 -5.00 15.13
CA ALA A 208 -6.82 -5.82 14.77
C ALA A 208 -6.97 -5.97 13.24
N MET A 209 -6.79 -4.86 12.51
CA MET A 209 -6.86 -4.83 11.05
C MET A 209 -5.87 -5.79 10.40
N PHE A 210 -4.58 -5.71 10.74
CA PHE A 210 -3.56 -6.60 10.18
C PHE A 210 -3.73 -8.05 10.64
N THR A 211 -4.27 -8.27 11.84
CA THR A 211 -4.61 -9.64 12.29
C THR A 211 -5.73 -10.24 11.44
N LEU A 212 -6.80 -9.47 11.17
CA LEU A 212 -7.90 -9.90 10.30
C LEU A 212 -7.43 -10.15 8.87
N ARG A 213 -6.56 -9.28 8.34
CA ARG A 213 -5.91 -9.50 7.04
C ARG A 213 -5.14 -10.82 7.02
N ASN A 214 -4.34 -11.09 8.05
CA ASN A 214 -3.54 -12.32 8.11
C ASN A 214 -4.43 -13.58 8.27
N ILE A 215 -5.60 -13.47 8.89
CA ILE A 215 -6.60 -14.55 8.95
C ILE A 215 -7.21 -14.82 7.57
N GLY A 216 -7.57 -13.77 6.83
CA GLY A 216 -7.96 -13.86 5.41
C GLY A 216 -9.24 -14.66 5.11
N THR A 217 -9.98 -15.11 6.12
CA THR A 217 -11.27 -15.80 5.92
C THR A 217 -12.34 -14.82 5.45
N LYS A 218 -13.40 -15.35 4.84
CA LYS A 218 -14.56 -14.53 4.45
C LYS A 218 -15.12 -13.71 5.63
N GLU A 219 -15.19 -14.29 6.82
CA GLU A 219 -15.66 -13.60 8.04
C GLU A 219 -14.73 -12.42 8.40
N ALA A 220 -13.42 -12.60 8.29
CA ALA A 220 -12.46 -11.53 8.53
C ALA A 220 -12.56 -10.40 7.49
N VAL A 221 -12.75 -10.75 6.22
CA VAL A 221 -13.00 -9.78 5.13
C VAL A 221 -14.30 -9.01 5.35
N GLU A 222 -15.35 -9.67 5.83
CA GLU A 222 -16.63 -9.03 6.17
C GLU A 222 -16.48 -8.07 7.35
N ALA A 223 -15.68 -8.43 8.37
CA ALA A 223 -15.35 -7.54 9.48
C ALA A 223 -14.60 -6.27 9.02
N LEU A 224 -13.57 -6.43 8.18
CA LEU A 224 -12.87 -5.30 7.54
C LEU A 224 -13.83 -4.43 6.72
N SER A 225 -14.70 -5.07 5.94
CA SER A 225 -15.71 -4.38 5.12
C SER A 225 -16.73 -3.60 5.95
N VAL A 226 -17.07 -4.05 7.17
CA VAL A 226 -17.91 -3.29 8.10
C VAL A 226 -17.18 -2.02 8.54
N ALA A 227 -15.92 -2.13 8.95
CA ALA A 227 -15.13 -0.99 9.40
C ALA A 227 -14.97 0.09 8.31
N LEU A 228 -14.76 -0.30 7.04
CA LEU A 228 -14.70 0.64 5.91
C LEU A 228 -16.00 1.45 5.77
N ARG A 229 -17.17 0.85 6.05
CA ARG A 229 -18.47 1.51 5.89
C ARG A 229 -18.92 2.31 7.11
N SER A 230 -18.51 1.89 8.30
CA SER A 230 -19.10 2.41 9.55
C SER A 230 -18.18 3.33 10.33
N ASP A 231 -16.86 3.30 10.09
CA ASP A 231 -15.95 4.20 10.81
C ASP A 231 -16.22 5.66 10.45
N THR A 232 -16.51 6.46 11.45
CA THR A 232 -16.72 7.91 11.29
C THR A 232 -15.57 8.75 11.84
N ALA A 233 -14.57 8.10 12.45
CA ALA A 233 -13.54 8.77 13.24
C ALA A 233 -12.31 9.18 12.43
N SER A 234 -11.85 8.36 11.47
CA SER A 234 -10.58 8.59 10.78
C SER A 234 -10.62 8.15 9.31
N ALA A 235 -10.37 9.11 8.41
CA ALA A 235 -10.17 8.83 6.99
C ALA A 235 -8.88 8.03 6.73
N LEU A 236 -7.82 8.24 7.53
CA LEU A 236 -6.60 7.43 7.44
C LEU A 236 -6.89 5.97 7.78
N PHE A 237 -7.68 5.71 8.83
CA PHE A 237 -8.08 4.36 9.18
C PHE A 237 -8.88 3.69 8.06
N ARG A 238 -9.87 4.38 7.48
CA ARG A 238 -10.66 3.82 6.36
C ARG A 238 -9.82 3.59 5.10
N HIS A 239 -8.87 4.48 4.82
CA HIS A 239 -7.86 4.29 3.76
C HIS A 239 -7.11 2.98 3.99
N GLU A 240 -6.54 2.77 5.17
CA GLU A 240 -5.80 1.54 5.48
C GLU A 240 -6.67 0.28 5.40
N VAL A 241 -7.94 0.37 5.82
CA VAL A 241 -8.90 -0.74 5.65
C VAL A 241 -9.09 -1.07 4.16
N ALA A 242 -9.22 -0.07 3.28
CA ALA A 242 -9.31 -0.29 1.85
C ALA A 242 -8.02 -0.92 1.28
N PHE A 243 -6.85 -0.46 1.74
CA PHE A 243 -5.54 -1.00 1.35
C PHE A 243 -5.46 -2.50 1.68
N VAL A 244 -5.74 -2.90 2.93
CA VAL A 244 -5.68 -4.33 3.32
C VAL A 244 -6.74 -5.18 2.62
N LEU A 245 -7.90 -4.62 2.27
CA LEU A 245 -8.90 -5.30 1.46
C LEU A 245 -8.42 -5.51 0.01
N GLY A 246 -7.65 -4.57 -0.52
CA GLY A 246 -6.92 -4.70 -1.78
C GLY A 246 -5.88 -5.79 -1.72
N GLN A 247 -5.05 -5.85 -0.67
CA GLN A 247 -4.06 -6.92 -0.47
C GLN A 247 -4.70 -8.32 -0.42
N LEU A 248 -5.90 -8.43 0.17
CA LEU A 248 -6.64 -9.68 0.29
C LEU A 248 -7.25 -10.17 -1.03
N GLU A 249 -7.56 -9.25 -1.95
CA GLU A 249 -8.23 -9.50 -3.24
C GLU A 249 -9.51 -10.36 -3.13
N HIS A 250 -10.16 -10.37 -1.97
CA HIS A 250 -11.25 -11.30 -1.68
C HIS A 250 -12.61 -10.71 -2.09
N ARG A 251 -13.35 -11.40 -2.98
CA ARG A 251 -14.60 -10.90 -3.59
C ARG A 251 -15.67 -10.38 -2.62
N ALA A 252 -15.68 -10.85 -1.36
CA ALA A 252 -16.60 -10.34 -0.34
C ALA A 252 -16.40 -8.85 0.03
N SER A 253 -15.26 -8.25 -0.32
CA SER A 253 -15.01 -6.81 -0.09
C SER A 253 -15.48 -5.90 -1.24
N ILE A 254 -15.82 -6.46 -2.41
CA ILE A 254 -16.19 -5.70 -3.62
C ILE A 254 -17.29 -4.68 -3.32
N ASP A 255 -18.34 -5.09 -2.62
CA ASP A 255 -19.47 -4.20 -2.32
C ASP A 255 -19.06 -3.03 -1.42
N ALA A 256 -18.16 -3.26 -0.46
CA ALA A 256 -17.66 -2.23 0.44
C ALA A 256 -16.77 -1.22 -0.30
N LEU A 257 -15.83 -1.71 -1.10
CA LEU A 257 -14.92 -0.88 -1.89
C LEU A 257 -15.67 -0.09 -2.97
N CYS A 258 -16.64 -0.70 -3.63
CA CYS A 258 -17.51 0.00 -4.58
C CYS A 258 -18.34 1.09 -3.90
N ALA A 259 -18.80 0.87 -2.66
CA ALA A 259 -19.52 1.88 -1.91
C ALA A 259 -18.61 3.06 -1.56
N ALA A 260 -17.39 2.80 -1.06
CA ALA A 260 -16.42 3.85 -0.76
C ALA A 260 -16.03 4.67 -1.99
N LEU A 261 -15.71 4.04 -3.13
CA LEU A 261 -15.37 4.75 -4.37
C LEU A 261 -16.50 5.68 -4.85
N LYS A 262 -17.76 5.25 -4.70
CA LYS A 262 -18.95 5.97 -5.16
C LYS A 262 -19.40 7.11 -4.25
N ASP A 263 -18.94 7.12 -3.00
CA ASP A 263 -19.37 8.12 -2.04
C ASP A 263 -18.63 9.43 -2.31
N GLU A 264 -19.35 10.44 -2.81
CA GLU A 264 -18.79 11.76 -3.11
C GLU A 264 -18.47 12.57 -1.85
N GLU A 265 -19.03 12.19 -0.69
CA GLU A 265 -18.73 12.81 0.60
C GLU A 265 -17.55 12.11 1.31
N GLU A 266 -17.09 10.97 0.79
CA GLU A 266 -15.92 10.28 1.31
C GLU A 266 -14.63 11.01 0.92
N ALA A 267 -13.64 10.95 1.82
CA ALA A 267 -12.35 11.56 1.61
C ALA A 267 -11.66 10.99 0.36
N PRO A 268 -11.07 11.84 -0.52
CA PRO A 268 -10.35 11.38 -1.71
C PRO A 268 -9.29 10.31 -1.43
N MET A 269 -8.67 10.35 -0.24
CA MET A 269 -7.71 9.34 0.20
C MET A 269 -8.32 7.93 0.27
N VAL A 270 -9.51 7.80 0.86
CA VAL A 270 -10.19 6.50 0.98
C VAL A 270 -10.69 6.03 -0.38
N ARG A 271 -11.19 6.97 -1.21
CA ARG A 271 -11.73 6.66 -2.54
C ARG A 271 -10.66 6.16 -3.51
N HIS A 272 -9.45 6.72 -3.49
CA HIS A 272 -8.37 6.22 -4.35
C HIS A 272 -7.95 4.82 -3.94
N GLU A 273 -7.82 4.59 -2.64
CA GLU A 273 -7.39 3.29 -2.13
C GLU A 273 -8.43 2.22 -2.45
N ALA A 274 -9.72 2.57 -2.38
CA ALA A 274 -10.80 1.72 -2.86
C ALA A 274 -10.71 1.44 -4.37
N ALA A 275 -10.36 2.43 -5.19
CA ALA A 275 -10.17 2.24 -6.64
C ALA A 275 -8.99 1.31 -6.94
N GLU A 276 -7.87 1.45 -6.23
CA GLU A 276 -6.70 0.59 -6.39
C GLU A 276 -6.97 -0.84 -5.95
N ALA A 277 -7.62 -1.02 -4.80
CA ALA A 277 -8.06 -2.32 -4.31
C ALA A 277 -8.98 -3.02 -5.33
N LEU A 278 -9.93 -2.31 -5.94
CA LEU A 278 -10.78 -2.85 -7.02
C LEU A 278 -9.96 -3.19 -8.28
N GLY A 279 -8.94 -2.39 -8.60
CA GLY A 279 -8.01 -2.66 -9.70
C GLY A 279 -7.19 -3.92 -9.50
N ALA A 280 -6.66 -4.13 -8.28
CA ALA A 280 -5.84 -5.28 -7.91
C ALA A 280 -6.56 -6.62 -8.11
N MET A 281 -7.89 -6.66 -7.87
CA MET A 281 -8.70 -7.86 -8.05
C MET A 281 -8.76 -8.39 -9.49
N ALA A 282 -8.43 -7.56 -10.48
CA ALA A 282 -8.44 -7.92 -11.91
C ALA A 282 -9.74 -8.61 -12.40
N ASP A 283 -10.90 -8.28 -11.79
CA ASP A 283 -12.21 -8.82 -12.19
C ASP A 283 -12.81 -7.94 -13.30
N PRO A 284 -13.07 -8.49 -14.51
CA PRO A 284 -13.67 -7.74 -15.60
C PRO A 284 -15.02 -7.09 -15.26
N ALA A 285 -15.74 -7.61 -14.26
CA ALA A 285 -16.99 -7.02 -13.79
C ALA A 285 -16.80 -5.66 -13.10
N LEU A 286 -15.57 -5.32 -12.69
CA LEU A 286 -15.22 -4.04 -12.07
C LEU A 286 -14.77 -2.98 -13.10
N LEU A 287 -14.53 -3.37 -14.35
CA LEU A 287 -14.15 -2.41 -15.40
C LEU A 287 -15.16 -1.26 -15.57
N PRO A 288 -16.50 -1.49 -15.60
CA PRO A 288 -17.44 -0.40 -15.81
C PRO A 288 -17.39 0.68 -14.72
N ILE A 289 -17.19 0.29 -13.45
CA ILE A 289 -17.09 1.27 -12.36
C ILE A 289 -15.76 2.04 -12.46
N LEU A 290 -14.64 1.36 -12.68
CA LEU A 290 -13.34 2.01 -12.84
C LEU A 290 -13.33 2.96 -14.06
N GLU A 291 -13.91 2.55 -15.20
CA GLU A 291 -14.07 3.41 -16.39
C GLU A 291 -14.91 4.65 -16.13
N SER A 292 -15.94 4.55 -15.29
CA SER A 292 -16.78 5.70 -14.92
C SER A 292 -16.04 6.74 -14.09
N TYR A 293 -15.18 6.29 -13.17
CA TYR A 293 -14.39 7.17 -12.29
C TYR A 293 -13.04 7.58 -12.88
N ALA A 294 -12.57 6.92 -13.95
CA ALA A 294 -11.37 7.34 -14.71
C ALA A 294 -11.51 8.70 -15.42
N LYS A 295 -12.68 9.36 -15.31
CA LYS A 295 -12.95 10.73 -15.80
C LYS A 295 -13.45 11.66 -14.68
N HIS A 296 -13.31 11.24 -13.43
CA HIS A 296 -13.78 11.99 -12.28
C HIS A 296 -13.05 13.35 -12.14
N GLU A 297 -13.71 14.33 -11.53
CA GLU A 297 -13.14 15.67 -11.35
C GLU A 297 -12.03 15.69 -10.30
N GLU A 298 -12.19 14.92 -9.21
CA GLU A 298 -11.14 14.69 -8.20
C GLU A 298 -9.95 13.96 -8.84
N PRO A 299 -8.78 14.63 -8.98
CA PRO A 299 -7.63 14.06 -9.67
C PRO A 299 -7.13 12.75 -9.09
N LEU A 300 -7.12 12.64 -7.75
CA LEU A 300 -6.59 11.44 -7.08
C LEU A 300 -7.44 10.20 -7.40
N VAL A 301 -8.77 10.32 -7.35
CA VAL A 301 -9.70 9.25 -7.73
C VAL A 301 -9.60 8.90 -9.22
N ARG A 302 -9.55 9.93 -10.08
CA ARG A 302 -9.44 9.76 -11.52
C ARG A 302 -8.18 9.00 -11.90
N ASP A 303 -7.04 9.47 -11.40
CA ASP A 303 -5.73 8.91 -11.70
C ASP A 303 -5.63 7.46 -11.21
N SER A 304 -6.16 7.12 -10.03
CA SER A 304 -6.14 5.74 -9.52
C SER A 304 -7.00 4.80 -10.36
N CYS A 305 -8.17 5.26 -10.82
CA CYS A 305 -8.97 4.47 -11.75
C CYS A 305 -8.28 4.27 -13.10
N VAL A 306 -7.58 5.29 -13.63
CA VAL A 306 -6.79 5.16 -14.86
C VAL A 306 -5.69 4.11 -14.69
N VAL A 307 -4.92 4.18 -13.59
CA VAL A 307 -3.85 3.22 -13.30
C VAL A 307 -4.41 1.81 -13.10
N ALA A 308 -5.50 1.65 -12.34
CA ALA A 308 -6.19 0.38 -12.13
C ALA A 308 -6.62 -0.28 -13.46
N LEU A 309 -7.19 0.49 -14.39
CA LEU A 309 -7.56 0.00 -15.71
C LEU A 309 -6.35 -0.42 -16.55
N GLU A 310 -5.26 0.34 -16.51
CA GLU A 310 -4.02 -0.01 -17.20
C GLU A 310 -3.39 -1.27 -16.63
N MET A 311 -3.40 -1.44 -15.30
CA MET A 311 -2.95 -2.68 -14.66
C MET A 311 -3.79 -3.87 -15.10
N HIS A 312 -5.12 -3.76 -15.07
CA HIS A 312 -6.00 -4.81 -15.57
C HIS A 312 -5.70 -5.17 -17.04
N ARG A 313 -5.51 -4.16 -17.91
CA ARG A 313 -5.15 -4.37 -19.33
C ARG A 313 -3.82 -5.07 -19.49
N TYR A 314 -2.81 -4.64 -18.73
CA TYR A 314 -1.48 -5.26 -18.73
C TYR A 314 -1.58 -6.74 -18.35
N TRP A 315 -2.15 -7.07 -17.20
CA TRP A 315 -2.28 -8.45 -16.72
C TRP A 315 -3.16 -9.32 -17.64
N SER A 316 -4.22 -8.75 -18.22
CA SER A 316 -5.06 -9.44 -19.22
C SER A 316 -4.30 -9.87 -20.47
N ASN A 317 -3.19 -9.19 -20.80
CA ASN A 317 -2.36 -9.57 -21.94
C ASN A 317 -1.38 -10.71 -21.61
N PHE A 318 -1.01 -10.90 -20.33
CA PHE A 318 -0.17 -12.03 -19.91
C PHE A 318 -0.97 -13.31 -19.65
N THR A 319 -2.24 -13.19 -19.22
CA THR A 319 -3.14 -14.35 -19.07
C THR A 319 -3.63 -14.89 -20.42
N LYS A 320 -3.52 -14.10 -21.49
CA LYS A 320 -3.73 -14.55 -22.88
C LYS A 320 -2.44 -15.14 -23.48
N LYS A 321 -2.21 -16.45 -23.29
CA LYS A 321 -1.34 -17.27 -24.18
C LYS A 321 -2.10 -18.52 -24.68
N PRO A 322 -1.71 -19.09 -25.83
CA PRO A 322 -2.55 -19.17 -27.03
C PRO A 322 -3.38 -20.46 -27.10
N GLN A 323 -4.70 -20.33 -27.23
CA GLN A 323 -5.53 -21.36 -27.86
C GLN A 323 -5.87 -20.87 -29.27
N GLN A 324 -4.99 -21.15 -30.24
CA GLN A 324 -5.33 -21.35 -31.66
C GLN A 324 -4.05 -21.56 -32.49
N GLU A 325 -3.45 -22.75 -32.37
CA GLU A 325 -2.76 -23.42 -33.49
C GLU A 325 -3.11 -24.92 -33.44
N GLU A 326 -4.40 -25.25 -33.45
CA GLU A 326 -4.88 -26.56 -33.88
C GLU A 326 -5.90 -26.34 -35.01
N SER A 327 -5.41 -25.91 -36.17
CA SER A 327 -5.99 -26.35 -37.43
C SER A 327 -4.93 -26.27 -38.52
N ASN A 328 -4.83 -27.37 -39.28
CA ASN A 328 -4.01 -27.58 -40.46
C ASN A 328 -2.54 -28.00 -40.26
N THR A 329 -2.33 -29.27 -39.91
CA THR A 329 -1.49 -30.15 -40.75
C THR A 329 -2.07 -31.56 -40.78
N ASN A 330 -2.94 -31.79 -41.77
CA ASN A 330 -3.31 -33.14 -42.18
C ASN A 330 -2.21 -33.63 -43.14
N THR A 331 -1.19 -34.31 -42.63
CA THR A 331 -0.26 -35.09 -43.46
C THR A 331 0.11 -36.38 -42.76
N THR A 332 -0.41 -37.45 -43.35
CA THR A 332 -0.13 -38.86 -43.10
C THR A 332 1.36 -39.15 -43.29
N THR A 333 2.06 -39.64 -42.26
CA THR A 333 3.15 -40.61 -42.49
C THR A 333 3.40 -41.46 -41.24
N THR A 334 3.27 -42.76 -41.44
CA THR A 334 3.74 -43.85 -40.59
C THR A 334 5.27 -43.78 -40.41
N ASN A 335 5.79 -44.00 -39.21
CA ASN A 335 6.47 -45.25 -38.78
C ASN A 335 7.42 -45.05 -37.58
N ALA A 336 7.43 -46.08 -36.71
CA ALA A 336 8.52 -46.59 -35.88
C ALA A 336 9.28 -45.70 -34.85
N GLY A 337 8.98 -45.97 -33.56
CA GLY A 337 9.95 -46.38 -32.52
C GLY A 337 11.04 -45.40 -32.06
N THR A 338 11.02 -45.06 -30.77
CA THR A 338 12.03 -45.47 -29.76
C THR A 338 11.86 -44.63 -28.48
N THR A 339 11.73 -45.35 -27.37
CA THR A 339 11.69 -44.87 -25.99
C THR A 339 13.05 -44.31 -25.57
N ILE A 340 13.12 -43.04 -25.12
CA ILE A 340 14.19 -42.58 -24.20
C ILE A 340 13.60 -41.57 -23.21
N THR A 341 13.50 -42.02 -21.95
CA THR A 341 13.41 -41.22 -20.72
C THR A 341 14.74 -40.53 -20.44
N VAL A 342 14.75 -39.29 -19.91
CA VAL A 342 15.58 -38.83 -18.76
C VAL A 342 15.13 -37.41 -18.34
N SER A 343 14.76 -37.25 -17.06
CA SER A 343 14.79 -35.99 -16.27
C SER A 343 16.11 -35.96 -15.46
N PRO A 344 16.62 -34.82 -14.94
CA PRO A 344 15.90 -33.83 -14.13
C PRO A 344 15.58 -32.53 -14.87
#